data_AF-A0AA51L5I0-F1
#
_entry.id   AF-A0AA51L5I0-F1
#
_cell.length_a   1.000
_cell.length_b   1.000
_cell.length_c   1.000
_cell.angle_alpha   90.00
_cell.angle_beta   90.00
_cell.angle_gamma   90.00
#
_symmetry.space_group_name_H-M   'P 1'
#
loop_
_entity.id
_entity.type
_entity.pdbx_description
1 polymer ?
#
loop_
_entity_poly.entity_id
_entity_poly.type
_entity_poly.pdbx_seq_one_letter_code
_entity_poly.pdbx_strand_id
1 'polypeptide(L)'
;MRKYRLYLIEDEFAAHYFGRERMFYQLFRENEYSNGELKTIIEKQINYITKPLPVLRIHQLIQKKLARKKDLKLTMAYIRLKLTET
;
A
#
# COMPACT_ATOMS: atom_id res chain seq x y z
N MET A 1 3.00 -16.31 8.14
CA MET A 1 3.13 -14.83 8.16
C MET A 1 2.27 -14.24 7.05
N ARG A 2 1.53 -13.16 7.31
CA ARG A 2 0.68 -12.51 6.30
C ARG A 2 1.42 -11.32 5.68
N LYS A 3 1.34 -11.15 4.35
CA LYS A 3 1.93 -10.02 3.61
C LYS A 3 0.81 -9.28 2.90
N TYR A 4 0.75 -7.98 3.06
CA TYR A 4 -0.24 -7.12 2.42
C TYR A 4 0.47 -6.06 1.58
N ARG A 5 -0.09 -5.78 0.41
CA ARG A 5 0.28 -4.61 -0.41
C ARG A 5 -0.89 -3.64 -0.34
N LEU A 6 -0.61 -2.39 0.01
CA LEU A 6 -1.62 -1.35 0.16
C LEU A 6 -1.39 -0.31 -0.93
N TYR A 7 -2.48 0.10 -1.57
CA TYR A 7 -2.49 1.14 -2.59
C TYR A 7 -3.55 2.17 -2.23
N LEU A 8 -3.28 3.42 -2.54
CA LEU A 8 -4.27 4.49 -2.44
C LEU A 8 -4.90 4.67 -3.82
N ILE A 9 -6.16 4.28 -3.98
CA ILE A 9 -6.86 4.36 -5.27
C ILE A 9 -7.35 5.79 -5.50
N GLU A 10 -7.30 6.26 -6.75
CA GLU A 10 -7.93 7.54 -7.14
C GLU A 10 -9.44 7.50 -6.92
N ASP A 11 -10.03 8.63 -6.50
CA ASP A 11 -11.43 8.64 -6.02
C ASP A 11 -12.42 8.28 -7.13
N GLU A 12 -12.13 8.70 -8.37
CA GLU A 12 -12.93 8.36 -9.56
C GLU A 12 -13.02 6.85 -9.78
N PHE A 13 -11.88 6.14 -9.73
CA PHE A 13 -11.87 4.69 -9.92
C PHE A 13 -12.44 3.96 -8.70
N ALA A 14 -12.18 4.44 -7.49
CA ALA A 14 -12.77 3.87 -6.28
C ALA A 14 -14.31 3.92 -6.32
N ALA A 15 -14.87 5.07 -6.75
CA ALA A 15 -16.31 5.22 -6.94
C ALA A 15 -16.83 4.35 -8.09
N HIS A 16 -16.14 4.35 -9.23
CA HIS A 16 -16.56 3.61 -10.42
C HIS A 16 -16.60 2.08 -10.17
N TYR A 17 -15.61 1.54 -9.47
CA TYR A 17 -15.45 0.11 -9.19
C TYR A 17 -15.96 -0.32 -7.82
N PHE A 18 -16.73 0.51 -7.12
CA PHE A 18 -17.38 0.13 -5.88
C PHE A 18 -18.26 -1.12 -6.08
N GLY A 19 -18.09 -2.13 -5.24
CA GLY A 19 -18.73 -3.44 -5.38
C GLY A 19 -18.13 -4.36 -6.46
N ARG A 20 -17.07 -3.92 -7.15
CA ARG A 20 -16.32 -4.69 -8.18
C ARG A 20 -14.81 -4.65 -7.93
N GLU A 21 -14.40 -4.56 -6.67
CA GLU A 21 -13.01 -4.42 -6.23
C GLU A 21 -12.12 -5.62 -6.61
N ARG A 22 -12.74 -6.76 -6.95
CA ARG A 22 -12.05 -7.93 -7.51
C ARG A 22 -11.24 -7.58 -8.77
N MET A 23 -11.68 -6.59 -9.55
CA MET A 23 -10.95 -6.10 -10.73
C MET A 23 -9.59 -5.50 -10.33
N PHE A 24 -9.57 -4.68 -9.28
CA PHE A 24 -8.31 -4.15 -8.74
C PHE A 24 -7.42 -5.28 -8.23
N TYR A 25 -7.99 -6.20 -7.46
CA TYR A 25 -7.23 -7.35 -6.96
C TYR A 25 -6.59 -8.14 -8.11
N GLN A 26 -7.33 -8.41 -9.18
CA GLN A 26 -6.82 -9.12 -10.34
C GLN A 26 -5.70 -8.34 -11.03
N LEU A 27 -5.88 -7.04 -11.28
CA LEU A 27 -4.85 -6.19 -11.88
C LEU A 27 -3.55 -6.20 -11.06
N PHE A 28 -3.66 -6.01 -9.74
CA PHE A 28 -2.50 -6.04 -8.85
C PHE A 28 -1.83 -7.42 -8.83
N ARG A 29 -2.63 -8.49 -8.86
CA ARG A 29 -2.12 -9.87 -8.90
C ARG A 29 -1.39 -10.15 -10.22
N GLU A 30 -1.96 -9.77 -11.35
CA GLU A 30 -1.33 -9.93 -12.66
C GLU A 30 0.00 -9.19 -12.73
N ASN A 31 0.08 -7.98 -12.17
CA ASN A 31 1.34 -7.25 -12.07
C ASN A 31 2.45 -8.01 -11.32
N GLU A 32 2.10 -8.89 -10.38
CA GLU A 32 3.09 -9.70 -9.65
C GLU A 32 3.68 -10.83 -10.50
N TYR A 33 2.96 -11.31 -11.51
CA TYR A 33 3.34 -12.47 -12.30
C TYR A 33 3.63 -12.15 -13.78
N SER A 34 3.25 -10.96 -14.25
CA SER A 34 3.52 -10.49 -15.62
C SER A 34 5.01 -10.18 -15.83
N ASN A 35 5.48 -10.36 -17.06
CA ASN A 35 6.84 -10.06 -17.48
C ASN A 35 6.85 -9.33 -18.84
N GLY A 36 7.99 -8.76 -19.21
CA GLY A 36 8.18 -8.11 -20.51
C GLY A 36 7.24 -6.92 -20.73
N GLU A 37 6.68 -6.82 -21.93
CA GLU A 37 5.81 -5.69 -22.31
C GLU A 37 4.54 -5.61 -21.47
N LEU A 38 3.91 -6.75 -21.17
CA LEU A 38 2.69 -6.82 -20.36
C LEU A 38 2.89 -6.20 -18.98
N LYS A 39 4.05 -6.44 -18.37
CA LYS A 39 4.43 -5.86 -17.07
C LYS A 39 4.42 -4.34 -17.14
N THR A 40 5.06 -3.78 -18.15
CA THR A 40 5.12 -2.32 -18.36
C THR A 40 3.73 -1.71 -18.56
N ILE A 41 2.84 -2.39 -19.28
CA ILE A 41 1.47 -1.93 -19.51
C ILE A 41 0.68 -1.93 -18.19
N ILE A 42 0.73 -3.04 -17.44
CA ILE A 42 0.02 -3.16 -16.16
C ILE A 42 0.55 -2.14 -15.14
N GLU A 43 1.87 -1.90 -15.10
CA GLU A 43 2.46 -0.87 -14.25
C GLU A 43 1.94 0.53 -14.57
N LYS A 44 1.81 0.87 -15.86
CA LYS A 44 1.20 2.15 -16.28
C LYS A 44 -0.25 2.25 -15.82
N GLN A 45 -1.03 1.17 -15.93
CA GLN A 45 -2.42 1.15 -15.46
C GLN A 45 -2.50 1.34 -13.95
N ILE A 46 -1.66 0.63 -13.18
CA ILE A 46 -1.60 0.78 -11.72
C ILE A 46 -1.22 2.20 -11.34
N ASN A 47 -0.20 2.79 -11.97
CA ASN A 47 0.21 4.16 -11.70
C ASN A 47 -0.90 5.18 -12.04
N TYR A 48 -1.71 4.90 -13.05
CA TYR A 48 -2.81 5.77 -13.46
C TYR A 48 -3.99 5.73 -12.48
N ILE A 49 -4.31 4.55 -11.93
CA ILE A 49 -5.44 4.39 -11.01
C ILE A 49 -5.08 4.64 -9.54
N THR A 50 -3.82 4.91 -9.23
CA THR A 50 -3.33 5.10 -7.86
C THR A 50 -2.77 6.49 -7.61
N LYS A 51 -3.00 6.97 -6.40
CA LYS A 51 -2.44 8.20 -5.86
C LYS A 51 -1.07 7.94 -5.24
N PRO A 52 -0.13 8.91 -5.31
CA PRO A 52 1.08 8.85 -4.51
C PRO A 52 0.74 8.83 -3.02
N LEU A 53 1.37 7.92 -2.28
CA LEU A 53 1.20 7.86 -0.82
C LEU A 53 1.85 9.09 -0.17
N PRO A 54 1.14 9.81 0.72
CA PRO A 54 1.72 10.96 1.43
C PRO A 54 2.66 10.48 2.56
N VAL A 55 3.84 10.00 2.18
CA VAL A 55 4.81 9.31 3.06
C VAL A 55 5.11 10.12 4.32
N LEU A 56 5.39 11.42 4.18
CA LEU A 56 5.70 12.29 5.31
C LEU A 56 4.55 12.37 6.31
N ARG A 57 3.31 12.53 5.80
CA ARG A 57 2.11 12.59 6.64
C ARG A 57 1.86 11.27 7.36
N ILE A 58 2.03 10.15 6.65
CA ILE A 58 1.92 8.81 7.25
C ILE A 58 2.94 8.64 8.36
N HIS A 59 4.19 9.04 8.12
CA HIS A 59 5.28 8.97 9.09
C HIS A 59 4.96 9.78 10.36
N GLN A 60 4.54 11.03 10.21
CA GLN A 60 4.14 11.90 11.32
C GLN A 60 2.95 11.32 12.11
N LEU A 61 1.94 10.79 11.42
CA LEU A 61 0.78 10.18 12.06
C LEU A 61 1.17 8.93 12.86
N ILE A 62 2.03 8.08 12.29
CA ILE A 62 2.52 6.87 12.95
C ILE A 62 3.34 7.24 14.19
N GLN A 63 4.29 8.18 14.07
CA GLN A 63 5.04 8.68 15.21
C GLN A 63 4.10 9.22 16.30
N LYS A 64 3.15 10.10 15.96
CA LYS A 64 2.22 10.68 16.94
C LYS A 64 1.39 9.61 17.67
N LYS A 65 0.94 8.57 16.95
CA LYS A 65 0.08 7.52 17.51
C LYS A 65 0.85 6.44 18.28
N LEU A 66 2.11 6.19 17.92
CA LEU A 66 2.90 5.07 18.44
C LEU A 66 4.14 5.48 19.25
N ALA A 67 4.45 6.77 19.38
CA ALA A 67 5.59 7.29 20.15
C ALA A 67 5.61 6.84 21.62
N ARG A 68 4.46 6.44 22.18
CA ARG A 68 4.36 5.96 23.57
C ARG A 68 4.70 4.48 23.73
N LYS A 69 4.89 3.72 22.65
CA LYS A 69 5.28 2.30 22.73
C LYS A 69 6.80 2.18 22.75
N LYS A 70 7.35 1.65 23.85
CA LYS A 70 8.80 1.42 24.05
C LYS A 70 9.46 0.56 22.96
N ASP A 71 8.68 -0.23 22.23
CA ASP A 71 9.18 -1.21 21.25
C ASP A 71 9.05 -0.78 19.77
N LEU A 72 8.81 0.52 19.51
CA LEU A 72 8.77 1.06 18.14
C LEU A 72 10.19 1.33 17.63
N LYS A 73 10.61 0.63 16.57
CA LYS A 73 11.80 0.97 15.80
C LYS A 73 11.39 1.65 14.50
N LEU A 74 11.88 2.87 14.31
CA LEU A 74 11.60 3.70 13.16
C LEU A 74 12.89 3.93 12.36
N THR A 75 12.82 3.68 11.06
CA THR A 75 13.89 4.01 10.10
C THR A 75 13.29 4.75 8.92
N MET A 76 14.12 5.36 8.07
CA MET A 76 13.64 5.96 6.83
C MET A 76 13.00 4.93 5.87
N ALA A 77 13.42 3.67 5.92
CA ALA A 77 12.98 2.63 4.99
C ALA A 77 11.79 1.80 5.50
N TYR A 78 11.68 1.58 6.81
CA TYR A 78 10.62 0.75 7.39
C TYR A 78 10.31 1.09 8.85
N ILE A 79 9.13 0.65 9.28
CA ILE A 79 8.64 0.76 10.66
C ILE A 79 8.47 -0.64 11.22
N ARG A 80 9.02 -0.91 12.40
CA ARG A 80 8.92 -2.21 13.07
C ARG A 80 8.35 -2.04 14.48
N LEU A 81 7.31 -2.80 14.76
CA LEU A 81 6.69 -2.91 16.08
C LEU A 81 6.91 -4.32 16.58
N LYS A 82 7.39 -4.46 17.82
CA LYS A 82 7.26 -5.71 18.56
C LYS A 82 6.08 -5.58 19.51
N LEU A 83 5.22 -6.59 19.52
CA LEU A 83 4.24 -6.75 20.59
C LEU A 83 4.95 -7.57 21.66
N THR A 84 5.22 -6.96 22.82
CA THR A 84 5.62 -7.67 24.03
C THR A 84 4.41 -8.46 24.51
N GLU A 85 4.54 -9.79 24.60
CA GLU A 85 3.51 -10.63 25.22
C GLU A 85 3.37 -10.22 26.69
N THR A 86 2.16 -9.87 27.11
CA THR A 86 1.77 -9.69 28.51
C THR A 86 1.61 -11.02 29.20
#